data_AF-T0K8R6-F1
#
_entry.id   AF-T0K8R6-F1
#
_cell.length_a   1.000
_cell.length_b   1.000
_cell.length_c   1.000
_cell.angle_alpha   90.00
_cell.angle_beta   90.00
_cell.angle_gamma   90.00
#
_symmetry.space_group_name_H-M   'P 1'
#
loop_
_entity.id
_entity.type
_entity.pdbx_description
1 polymer ?
#
loop_
_entity_poly.entity_id
_entity_poly.type
_entity_poly.pdbx_seq_one_letter_code
_entity_poly.pdbx_strand_id
1 'polypeptide(L)'
;MSETMKVFEHNLDLIQRRYTQSGRPLRIFRPSIMEYVSGHIVNTKSNWLPFHPWNGRQIRNACQTAIALAELSAREDPHDNTVYLKADHFRVPHEASMEFNRYLDARQREEASLGEQVDPGRQAGSISFPKPNCIDSWIKYLLGSWIKLI
;
A
#
# COMPACT_ATOMS: atom_id res chain seq x y z
N MET A 1 20.74 7.15 2.86
CA MET A 1 19.54 6.67 2.14
C MET A 1 18.62 5.98 3.14
N SER A 2 17.34 6.33 3.23
CA SER A 2 16.42 5.77 4.24
C SER A 2 16.04 4.32 3.95
N GLU A 3 15.60 3.57 4.96
CA GLU A 3 15.15 2.18 4.79
C GLU A 3 13.98 2.06 3.80
N THR A 4 13.04 3.00 3.81
CA THR A 4 11.95 3.11 2.82
C THR A 4 12.49 3.20 1.39
N MET A 5 13.55 3.98 1.16
CA MET A 5 14.16 4.12 -0.17
C MET A 5 14.84 2.84 -0.64
N LYS A 6 15.45 2.05 0.27
CA LYS A 6 16.03 0.74 -0.08
C LYS A 6 14.94 -0.26 -0.49
N VAL A 7 13.83 -0.29 0.24
CA VAL A 7 12.68 -1.14 -0.10
C VAL A 7 12.10 -0.74 -1.45
N PHE A 8 12.01 0.56 -1.72
CA PHE A 8 11.53 1.06 -3.01
C PHE A 8 12.45 0.65 -4.16
N GLU A 9 13.77 0.87 -4.01
CA GLU A 9 14.76 0.47 -5.01
C GLU A 9 14.70 -1.04 -5.30
N HIS A 10 14.60 -1.86 -4.25
CA HIS A 10 14.46 -3.31 -4.40
C HIS A 10 13.21 -3.70 -5.22
N ASN A 11 12.10 -2.96 -5.07
CA ASN A 11 10.91 -3.22 -5.89
C ASN A 11 11.12 -2.85 -7.36
N LEU A 12 11.85 -1.77 -7.66
CA LEU A 12 12.22 -1.42 -9.03
C LEU A 12 13.12 -2.50 -9.66
N ASP A 13 14.02 -3.09 -8.89
CA ASP A 13 14.86 -4.21 -9.34
C ASP A 13 14.04 -5.46 -9.66
N LEU A 14 13.06 -5.80 -8.82
CA LEU A 14 12.16 -6.91 -9.07
C LEU A 14 11.32 -6.69 -10.34
N ILE A 15 10.86 -5.46 -10.57
CA ILE A 15 10.16 -5.08 -11.81
C ILE A 15 11.08 -5.27 -13.01
N GLN A 16 12.29 -4.70 -12.97
CA GLN A 16 13.26 -4.81 -14.06
C GLN A 16 13.53 -6.28 -14.40
N ARG A 17 13.76 -7.11 -13.38
CA ARG A 17 14.01 -8.55 -13.55
C ARG A 17 12.85 -9.26 -14.24
N ARG A 18 11.60 -8.99 -13.84
CA ARG A 18 10.41 -9.61 -14.46
C ARG A 18 10.29 -9.25 -15.93
N TYR A 19 10.55 -7.99 -16.29
CA TYR A 19 10.52 -7.55 -17.68
C TYR A 19 11.63 -8.17 -18.51
N THR A 20 12.86 -8.19 -17.99
CA THR A 20 13.99 -8.89 -18.64
C THR A 20 13.65 -10.36 -18.89
N GLN A 21 13.04 -11.05 -17.92
CA GLN A 21 12.62 -12.45 -18.07
C GLN A 21 11.50 -12.65 -19.09
N SER A 22 10.59 -11.69 -19.22
CA SER A 22 9.48 -11.75 -20.20
C SER A 22 9.90 -11.40 -21.63
N GLY A 23 11.10 -10.83 -21.83
CA GLY A 23 11.53 -10.30 -23.13
C GLY A 23 10.83 -9.01 -23.55
N ARG A 24 9.95 -8.44 -22.71
CA ARG A 24 9.28 -7.16 -22.99
C ARG A 24 10.21 -5.98 -22.71
N PRO A 25 10.35 -5.00 -23.63
CA PRO A 25 11.19 -3.83 -23.40
C PRO A 25 10.62 -2.93 -22.29
N LEU A 26 11.48 -2.57 -21.32
CA LEU A 26 11.19 -1.66 -20.21
C LEU A 26 12.34 -0.69 -20.01
N ARG A 27 12.00 0.59 -19.87
CA ARG A 27 12.92 1.66 -19.45
C ARG A 27 12.44 2.30 -18.16
N ILE A 28 13.22 2.16 -17.09
CA ILE A 28 12.94 2.76 -15.78
C ILE A 28 13.76 4.05 -15.63
N PHE A 29 13.08 5.19 -15.44
CA PHE A 29 13.72 6.48 -15.17
C PHE A 29 14.09 6.63 -13.68
N ARG A 30 14.98 5.75 -13.20
CA ARG A 30 15.29 5.59 -11.77
C ARG A 30 15.62 6.90 -11.05
N PRO A 31 16.51 7.79 -11.54
CA PRO A 31 16.85 9.01 -10.82
C PRO A 31 15.63 9.89 -10.53
N SER A 32 14.79 10.12 -11.54
CA SER A 32 13.57 10.94 -11.41
C SER A 32 12.54 10.32 -10.45
N ILE A 33 12.40 8.99 -10.47
CA ILE A 33 11.48 8.29 -9.57
C ILE A 33 11.97 8.40 -8.14
N MET A 34 13.28 8.17 -7.92
CA MET A 34 13.86 8.21 -6.58
C MET A 34 13.85 9.62 -6.00
N GLU A 35 14.09 10.64 -6.83
CA GLU A 35 13.91 12.04 -6.46
C GLU A 35 12.46 12.33 -6.03
N TYR A 36 11.48 11.96 -6.85
CA TYR A 36 10.06 12.13 -6.56
C TYR A 36 9.62 11.47 -5.24
N VAL A 37 10.03 10.22 -5.04
CA VAL A 37 9.69 9.45 -3.83
C VAL A 37 10.40 10.02 -2.60
N SER A 38 11.67 10.43 -2.73
CA SER A 38 12.42 11.04 -1.64
C SER A 38 11.83 12.37 -1.20
N GLY A 39 11.43 13.22 -2.17
CA GLY A 39 10.78 14.50 -1.89
C GLY A 39 9.51 14.30 -1.08
N HIS A 40 8.73 13.26 -1.38
CA HIS A 40 7.52 12.94 -0.63
C HIS A 40 7.78 12.38 0.77
N ILE A 41 8.72 11.45 0.93
CA ILE A 41 9.08 10.90 2.25
C ILE A 41 9.61 12.01 3.16
N VAL A 42 10.37 12.96 2.61
CA VAL A 42 10.88 14.12 3.36
C VAL A 42 9.74 15.07 3.72
N ASN A 43 8.81 15.34 2.80
CA ASN A 43 7.69 16.26 3.07
C ASN A 43 6.69 15.69 4.10
N THR A 44 6.55 14.36 4.20
CA THR A 44 5.76 13.71 5.26
C THR A 44 6.35 13.88 6.67
N LYS A 45 7.65 14.22 6.81
CA LYS A 45 8.26 14.47 8.13
C LYS A 45 8.13 15.92 8.59
N SER A 46 7.91 16.85 7.67
CA SER A 46 7.91 18.30 7.95
C SER A 46 6.51 18.89 8.12
N ASN A 47 5.47 18.16 7.73
CA ASN A 47 4.10 18.65 7.81
C ASN A 47 3.42 18.20 9.11
N TRP A 48 2.63 19.10 9.69
CA TRP A 48 1.79 18.97 10.88
C TRP A 48 0.74 17.84 10.86
N LEU A 49 0.80 16.94 9.88
CA LEU A 49 -0.07 15.78 9.74
C LEU A 49 0.73 14.51 10.08
N PRO A 50 0.28 13.68 11.04
CA PRO A 50 0.98 12.48 11.49
C PRO A 50 0.85 11.35 10.46
N PHE A 51 1.23 11.58 9.21
CA PHE A 51 1.19 10.54 8.20
C PHE A 51 2.43 9.68 8.29
N HIS A 52 2.21 8.41 8.61
CA HIS A 52 3.27 7.43 8.65
C HIS A 52 3.97 7.31 7.28
N PRO A 53 5.31 7.20 7.25
CA PRO A 53 6.03 6.84 6.05
C PRO A 53 5.44 5.59 5.40
N TRP A 54 5.45 5.52 4.07
CA TRP A 54 4.92 4.34 3.38
C TRP A 54 5.56 3.05 3.89
N ASN A 55 4.72 2.10 4.30
CA ASN A 55 5.15 0.76 4.67
C ASN A 55 5.43 -0.09 3.42
N GLY A 56 6.07 -1.25 3.63
CA GLY A 56 6.46 -2.13 2.52
C GLY A 56 5.30 -2.61 1.63
N ARG A 57 4.06 -2.67 2.13
CA ARG A 57 2.88 -3.02 1.32
C ARG A 57 2.42 -1.83 0.47
N GLN A 58 2.38 -0.63 1.06
CA GLN A 58 2.06 0.60 0.32
C GLN A 58 3.05 0.81 -0.82
N ILE A 59 4.34 0.61 -0.57
CA ILE A 59 5.39 0.67 -1.61
C ILE A 59 5.12 -0.33 -2.73
N ARG A 60 4.86 -1.61 -2.41
CA ARG A 60 4.54 -2.64 -3.41
C ARG A 60 3.31 -2.28 -4.23
N ASN A 61 2.23 -1.86 -3.59
CA ASN A 61 0.98 -1.49 -4.24
C ASN A 61 1.19 -0.29 -5.17
N ALA A 62 1.94 0.72 -4.72
CA ALA A 62 2.29 1.89 -5.53
C ALA A 62 3.11 1.48 -6.75
N CYS A 63 4.14 0.65 -6.59
CA CYS A 63 4.94 0.13 -7.71
C CYS A 63 4.12 -0.68 -8.71
N GLN A 64 3.19 -1.53 -8.25
CA GLN A 64 2.30 -2.29 -9.13
C GLN A 64 1.35 -1.38 -9.91
N THR A 65 0.76 -0.39 -9.24
CA THR A 65 -0.13 0.59 -9.88
C THR A 65 0.62 1.43 -10.90
N ALA A 66 1.83 1.91 -10.56
CA ALA A 66 2.65 2.69 -11.47
C ALA A 66 3.06 1.90 -12.72
N ILE A 67 3.33 0.59 -12.58
CA ILE A 67 3.60 -0.27 -13.73
C ILE A 67 2.35 -0.45 -14.59
N ALA A 68 1.18 -0.69 -13.99
CA ALA A 68 -0.06 -0.80 -14.74
C ALA A 68 -0.36 0.47 -15.55
N LEU A 69 -0.13 1.65 -14.96
CA LEU A 69 -0.27 2.93 -15.65
C LEU A 69 0.76 3.09 -16.78
N ALA A 70 2.02 2.70 -16.56
CA ALA A 70 3.05 2.74 -17.60
C ALA A 70 2.72 1.80 -18.76
N GLU A 71 2.18 0.62 -18.47
CA GLU A 71 1.75 -0.35 -19.47
C GLU A 71 0.54 0.15 -20.28
N LEU A 72 -0.40 0.84 -19.62
CA LEU A 72 -1.53 1.47 -20.29
C LEU A 72 -1.05 2.53 -21.27
N SER A 73 -0.18 3.45 -20.83
CA SER A 73 0.40 4.49 -21.69
C SER A 73 1.13 3.89 -22.90
N ALA A 74 1.86 2.78 -22.72
CA ALA A 74 2.55 2.11 -23.82
C ALA A 74 1.60 1.43 -24.82
N ARG A 75 0.39 1.03 -24.41
CA ARG A 75 -0.62 0.48 -25.33
C ARG A 75 -1.28 1.55 -26.19
N GLU A 76 -1.30 2.79 -25.70
CA GLU A 76 -1.88 3.93 -26.41
C GLU A 76 -0.94 4.49 -27.49
N ASP A 77 0.36 4.11 -27.47
CA ASP A 77 1.32 4.43 -28.53
C ASP A 77 1.45 3.25 -29.53
N PRO A 78 0.87 3.34 -30.73
CA PRO A 78 0.92 2.25 -31.71
C PRO A 78 2.30 2.07 -32.36
N HIS A 79 3.25 2.98 -32.14
CA HIS A 79 4.58 2.93 -32.77
C HIS A 79 5.67 2.41 -31.82
N ASP A 80 5.44 2.42 -30.51
CA ASP A 80 6.42 2.01 -29.51
C ASP A 80 5.79 1.14 -28.41
N ASN A 81 6.12 -0.16 -28.42
CA ASN A 81 5.68 -1.10 -27.40
C ASN A 81 6.58 -1.11 -26.14
N THR A 82 7.51 -0.16 -26.02
CA THR A 82 8.38 -0.01 -24.86
C THR A 82 7.61 0.56 -23.67
N VAL A 83 7.68 -0.13 -22.53
CA VAL A 83 7.12 0.41 -21.29
C VAL A 83 8.10 1.42 -20.70
N TYR A 84 7.64 2.64 -20.47
CA TYR A 84 8.43 3.69 -19.84
C TYR A 84 7.95 3.94 -18.41
N LEU A 85 8.65 3.43 -17.40
CA LEU A 85 8.30 3.73 -16.01
C LEU A 85 8.92 5.06 -15.58
N LYS A 86 8.08 6.09 -15.43
CA LYS A 86 8.44 7.47 -15.05
C LYS A 86 7.88 7.85 -13.67
N ALA A 87 8.38 8.95 -13.11
CA ALA A 87 7.90 9.49 -11.84
C ALA A 87 6.39 9.80 -11.85
N ASP A 88 5.85 10.30 -12.97
CA ASP A 88 4.44 10.67 -13.12
C ASP A 88 3.48 9.52 -12.84
N HIS A 89 3.87 8.27 -13.15
CA HIS A 89 3.06 7.08 -12.88
C HIS A 89 2.90 6.80 -11.37
N PHE A 90 3.71 7.42 -10.51
CA PHE A 90 3.56 7.35 -9.07
C PHE A 90 2.63 8.42 -8.49
N ARG A 91 2.17 9.39 -9.29
CA ARG A 91 1.26 10.46 -8.82
C ARG A 91 -0.08 9.91 -8.32
N VAL A 92 -0.73 9.06 -9.11
CA VAL A 92 -2.04 8.47 -8.77
C VAL A 92 -1.99 7.64 -7.47
N PRO A 93 -1.12 6.62 -7.33
CA PRO A 93 -1.06 5.86 -6.08
C PRO A 93 -0.61 6.72 -4.89
N HIS A 94 0.14 7.80 -5.16
CA HIS A 94 0.47 8.77 -4.13
C HIS A 94 -0.78 9.48 -3.60
N GLU A 95 -1.51 10.16 -4.47
CA GLU A 95 -2.69 10.94 -4.11
C GLU A 95 -3.74 10.09 -3.38
N ALA A 96 -3.98 8.88 -3.89
CA ALA A 96 -4.87 7.91 -3.26
C ALA A 96 -4.40 7.54 -1.83
N SER A 97 -3.09 7.38 -1.62
CA SER A 97 -2.54 7.10 -0.29
C SER A 97 -2.73 8.28 0.66
N MET A 98 -2.57 9.52 0.18
CA MET A 98 -2.81 10.72 1.00
C MET A 98 -4.27 10.89 1.38
N GLU A 99 -5.19 10.68 0.43
CA GLU A 99 -6.63 10.75 0.69
C GLU A 99 -7.08 9.68 1.68
N PHE A 100 -6.60 8.45 1.51
CA PHE A 100 -6.88 7.37 2.45
C PHE A 100 -6.36 7.68 3.87
N ASN A 101 -5.15 8.21 3.98
CA ASN A 101 -4.60 8.59 5.28
C ASN A 101 -5.42 9.71 5.95
N ARG A 102 -5.88 10.71 5.16
CA ARG A 102 -6.79 11.76 5.66
C ARG A 102 -8.10 11.18 6.17
N TYR A 103 -8.67 10.20 5.46
CA TYR A 103 -9.88 9.52 5.89
C TYR A 103 -9.69 8.76 7.22
N LEU A 104 -8.58 8.04 7.38
CA LEU A 104 -8.28 7.33 8.63
C LEU A 104 -8.12 8.28 9.82
N ASP A 105 -7.43 9.40 9.64
CA ASP A 105 -7.26 10.42 10.67
C ASP A 105 -8.61 11.06 11.06
N ALA A 106 -9.45 11.40 10.08
CA ALA A 106 -10.79 11.92 10.35
C ALA A 106 -11.65 10.94 11.16
N ARG A 107 -11.60 9.65 10.81
CA ARG A 107 -12.30 8.59 11.56
C ARG A 107 -11.79 8.42 12.98
N GLN A 108 -10.48 8.42 13.18
CA GLN A 108 -9.89 8.27 14.51
C GLN A 108 -10.29 9.43 15.44
N ARG A 109 -10.35 10.65 14.90
CA ARG A 109 -10.82 11.82 15.66
C ARG A 109 -12.29 11.71 16.03
N GLU A 110 -13.12 11.22 15.11
CA GLU A 110 -14.54 10.95 15.38
C GLU A 110 -14.72 9.90 16.48
N GLU A 111 -14.03 8.76 16.38
CA GLU A 111 -14.05 7.69 17.39
C GLU A 111 -13.57 8.19 18.77
N ALA A 112 -12.53 9.02 18.81
CA ALA A 112 -12.04 9.63 20.06
C ALA A 112 -13.09 10.58 20.68
N SER A 113 -13.78 11.38 19.87
CA SER A 113 -14.83 12.29 20.36
C SER A 113 -16.06 11.56 20.93
N LEU A 114 -16.35 10.35 20.42
CA LEU A 114 -17.45 9.51 20.92
C LEU A 114 -17.05 8.69 22.15
N GLY A 115 -15.78 8.25 22.23
CA GLY A 115 -15.26 7.50 23.37
C GLY A 115 -15.19 8.30 24.68
N GLU A 116 -15.11 9.63 24.60
CA GLU A 116 -15.08 10.51 25.76
C GLU A 116 -16.48 10.77 26.37
N GLN A 117 -17.56 10.36 25.69
CA GLN A 117 -18.94 10.44 26.22
C GLN A 117 -19.40 9.18 26.97
N VAL A 118 -18.52 8.19 27.20
CA VAL A 118 -18.87 6.99 27.95
C VAL A 118 -18.72 7.25 29.46
N ASP A 119 -19.86 7.41 30.13
CA ASP A 119 -20.07 7.49 31.58
C ASP A 119 -19.22 6.46 32.38
N PRO A 120 -18.48 6.86 33.44
CA PRO A 120 -17.71 5.95 34.29
C PRO A 120 -18.55 4.87 35.00
N GLY A 121 -19.88 4.92 34.91
CA GLY A 121 -20.80 3.98 35.56
C GLY A 121 -20.99 2.60 34.90
N ARG A 122 -20.49 2.33 33.69
CA ARG A 122 -20.74 1.04 33.02
C ARG A 122 -19.58 0.07 33.20
N GLN A 123 -19.66 -0.78 34.22
CA GLN A 123 -18.72 -1.89 34.40
C GLN A 123 -18.68 -2.75 33.12
N ALA A 124 -17.48 -2.91 32.56
CA ALA A 124 -17.23 -3.84 31.48
C ALA A 124 -17.54 -5.25 31.98
N GLY A 125 -18.64 -5.84 31.50
CA GLY A 125 -18.83 -7.28 31.58
C GLY A 125 -17.64 -7.95 30.92
N SER A 126 -16.82 -8.63 31.73
CA SER A 126 -15.64 -9.34 31.26
C SER A 126 -16.05 -10.45 30.30
N ILE A 127 -15.91 -10.23 28.99
CA ILE A 127 -15.89 -11.33 28.04
C ILE A 127 -14.52 -12.00 28.20
N SER A 128 -14.49 -13.17 28.84
CA SER A 128 -13.29 -13.98 28.85
C SER A 128 -13.10 -14.57 27.45
N PHE A 129 -12.01 -14.17 26.79
CA PHE A 129 -11.56 -14.88 25.61
C PHE A 129 -10.83 -16.15 26.09
N PRO A 130 -11.24 -17.36 25.67
CA PRO A 130 -10.50 -18.56 25.98
C PRO A 130 -9.09 -18.42 25.39
N LYS A 131 -8.06 -18.62 26.23
CA LYS A 131 -6.67 -18.59 25.82
C LYS A 131 -6.46 -19.60 24.68
N PRO A 132 -5.80 -19.24 23.58
CA PRO A 132 -5.57 -20.17 22.48
C PRO A 132 -4.46 -21.15 22.88
N ASN A 133 -4.84 -22.30 23.40
CA ASN A 133 -4.02 -23.49 23.34
C ASN A 133 -4.28 -24.20 22.01
N CYS A 134 -3.26 -24.13 21.14
CA CYS A 134 -2.99 -25.09 20.07
C CYS A 134 -3.87 -25.01 18.80
N ILE A 135 -3.34 -24.29 17.80
CA ILE A 135 -3.31 -24.47 16.32
C ILE A 135 -4.49 -25.14 15.53
N ASP A 136 -5.39 -25.95 16.08
CA ASP A 136 -6.23 -26.81 15.23
C ASP A 136 -7.65 -26.31 14.91
N SER A 137 -8.05 -25.09 15.31
CA SER A 137 -9.45 -24.67 15.16
C SER A 137 -9.79 -23.80 13.92
N TRP A 138 -8.80 -23.28 13.18
CA TRP A 138 -9.07 -22.38 12.03
C TRP A 138 -9.39 -23.12 10.73
N ILE A 139 -8.99 -24.39 10.60
CA ILE A 139 -9.19 -25.19 9.39
C ILE A 139 -10.67 -25.60 9.20
N LYS A 140 -11.45 -25.74 10.28
CA LYS A 140 -12.87 -26.11 10.20
C LYS A 140 -13.79 -24.98 9.74
N TYR A 141 -13.42 -23.71 9.96
CA TYR A 141 -14.25 -22.57 9.54
C TYR A 141 -14.08 -22.22 8.05
N LEU A 142 -12.93 -22.50 7.43
CA LEU A 142 -12.67 -22.19 6.03
C LEU A 142 -13.04 -23.32 5.04
N LEU A 143 -13.18 -24.56 5.51
CA LEU A 143 -13.55 -25.71 4.65
C LEU A 143 -15.05 -26.09 4.73
N GLY A 144 -15.86 -25.39 5.53
CA GLY A 144 -17.27 -25.72 5.74
C GLY A 144 -18.30 -25.04 4.81
N SER A 145 -17.87 -24.22 3.83
CA SER A 145 -18.79 -23.40 3.01
C SER A 145 -18.72 -23.62 1.49
N TRP A 146 -18.11 -24.72 1.02
CA TRP A 146 -18.02 -25.01 -0.43
C TRP A 146 -18.54 -26.41 -0.85
N ILE A 147 -19.41 -27.07 -0.06
CA ILE A 147 -20.12 -28.31 -0.47
C ILE A 147 -21.62 -28.23 -0.14
N LYS A 148 -22.32 -27.21 -0.66
CA LYS A 148 -23.80 -27.18 -0.73
C LYS A 148 -24.32 -26.47 -2.00
N LEU A 149 -23.60 -26.56 -3.11
CA LEU A 149 -24.05 -26.11 -4.43
C LEU A 149 -23.51 -27.04 -5.52
N ILE A 150 -23.86 -28.32 -5.42
CA ILE A 150 -24.02 -29.27 -6.54
C ILE A 150 -25.22 -30.15 -6.16
#